data_AF-A0A7S8F0S5-F1
#
_entry.id   AF-A0A7S8F0S5-F1
#
_cell.length_a   1.000
_cell.length_b   1.000
_cell.length_c   1.000
_cell.angle_alpha   90.00
_cell.angle_beta   90.00
_cell.angle_gamma   90.00
#
_symmetry.space_group_name_H-M   'P 1'
#
loop_
_entity.id
_entity.type
_entity.pdbx_description
1 polymer ?
#
loop_
_entity_poly.entity_id
_entity_poly.type
_entity_poly.pdbx_seq_one_letter_code
_entity_poly.pdbx_strand_id
1 'polypeptide(L)'
;AFRLAQKLEREGIYPQAVIISAIQPPHVERKKVSHLDDEKFLAHIIELGGMPQELVENKEVMSFFLPSFRSDYRALESFRPSDSHMIQSPVHIFNGRKDKKCIKDADGWKKWADNPVFHEFSDGHMFILS
;
A
#
# COMPACT_ATOMS: atom_id res chain seq x y z
N ALA A 1 8.11 4.13 -0.94
CA ALA A 1 9.30 3.37 -0.52
C ALA A 1 9.91 2.55 -1.66
N PHE A 2 9.28 1.46 -2.12
CA PHE A 2 9.84 0.51 -3.10
C PHE A 2 10.56 1.12 -4.32
N ARG A 3 9.87 1.88 -5.18
CA ARG A 3 10.49 2.46 -6.40
C ARG A 3 11.58 3.48 -6.10
N LEU A 4 11.44 4.22 -5.00
CA LEU A 4 12.45 5.18 -4.59
C LEU A 4 13.73 4.45 -4.17
N ALA A 5 13.61 3.36 -3.40
CA ALA A 5 14.75 2.53 -3.03
C ALA A 5 15.47 1.96 -4.27
N GLN A 6 14.73 1.38 -5.23
CA GLN A 6 15.32 0.91 -6.48
C GLN A 6 16.06 2.02 -7.24
N LYS A 7 15.52 3.24 -7.24
CA LYS A 7 16.15 4.39 -7.91
C LYS A 7 17.45 4.80 -7.19
N LEU A 8 17.41 4.92 -5.86
CA LEU A 8 18.57 5.28 -5.06
C LEU A 8 19.71 4.26 -5.21
N GLU A 9 19.40 2.97 -5.19
CA GLU A 9 20.43 1.92 -5.34
C GLU A 9 21.13 1.98 -6.71
N ARG A 10 20.41 2.34 -7.77
CA ARG A 10 21.03 2.56 -9.10
C ARG A 10 21.98 3.75 -9.12
N GLU A 11 21.74 4.72 -8.26
CA GLU A 11 22.61 5.89 -8.06
C GLU A 11 23.72 5.60 -7.03
N GLY A 12 23.84 4.35 -6.55
CA GLY A 12 24.84 3.92 -5.57
C GLY A 12 24.51 4.30 -4.13
N ILE A 13 23.28 4.76 -3.86
CA ILE A 13 22.80 5.15 -2.53
C ILE A 13 21.95 4.02 -1.98
N TYR A 14 22.38 3.43 -0.86
CA TYR A 14 21.68 2.32 -0.21
C TYR A 14 21.04 2.81 1.10
N PRO A 15 19.70 2.92 1.16
CA PRO A 15 19.00 3.20 2.41
C PRO A 15 19.38 2.21 3.52
N GLN A 16 19.50 2.70 4.76
CA GLN A 16 19.73 1.82 5.91
C GLN A 16 18.58 0.82 6.13
N ALA A 17 17.35 1.21 5.77
CA ALA A 17 16.19 0.34 5.78
C ALA A 17 15.13 0.83 4.79
N VAL A 18 14.35 -0.09 4.25
CA VAL A 18 13.16 0.17 3.45
C VAL A 18 11.96 -0.42 4.17
N ILE A 19 11.04 0.46 4.59
CA ILE A 19 9.80 0.06 5.26
C ILE A 19 8.68 0.01 4.22
N ILE A 20 8.00 -1.13 4.15
CA ILE A 20 6.83 -1.36 3.31
C ILE A 20 5.69 -1.80 4.21
N SER A 21 4.57 -1.10 4.17
CA SER A 21 3.46 -1.28 5.11
C SER A 21 2.15 -1.45 4.35
N ALA A 22 1.36 -2.46 4.74
CA ALA A 22 -0.02 -2.68 4.29
C ALA A 22 -0.20 -2.61 2.77
N ILE A 23 0.71 -3.24 2.00
CA ILE A 23 0.63 -3.16 0.53
C ILE A 23 1.13 -4.43 -0.16
N GLN A 24 0.33 -4.89 -1.13
CA GLN A 24 0.64 -6.08 -1.93
C GLN A 24 1.88 -5.87 -2.83
N PRO A 25 2.68 -6.93 -3.09
CA PRO A 25 3.85 -6.87 -3.95
C PRO A 25 3.57 -6.34 -5.37
N PRO A 26 4.57 -5.74 -6.06
CA PRO A 26 4.41 -5.09 -7.36
C PRO A 26 3.81 -5.95 -8.50
N HIS A 27 3.96 -7.27 -8.43
CA HIS A 27 3.51 -8.20 -9.47
C HIS A 27 2.08 -8.70 -9.27
N VAL A 28 1.46 -8.41 -8.12
CA VAL A 28 0.09 -8.82 -7.83
C VAL A 28 -0.86 -7.84 -8.51
N GLU A 29 -1.77 -8.37 -9.33
CA GLU A 29 -2.78 -7.55 -9.96
C GLU A 29 -3.80 -7.07 -8.91
N ARG A 30 -3.88 -5.74 -8.77
CA ARG A 30 -4.80 -5.12 -7.81
C ARG A 30 -6.18 -4.98 -8.41
N LYS A 31 -7.20 -5.21 -7.58
CA LYS A 31 -8.58 -4.85 -7.94
C LYS A 31 -8.64 -3.34 -8.15
N LYS A 32 -9.00 -2.93 -9.37
CA LYS A 32 -9.22 -1.53 -9.69
C LYS A 32 -10.56 -1.08 -9.12
N VAL A 33 -10.57 0.06 -8.45
CA VAL A 33 -11.73 0.68 -7.79
C VAL A 33 -11.86 2.16 -8.14
N SER A 34 -10.79 2.79 -8.63
CA SER A 34 -10.75 4.21 -9.00
C SER A 34 -11.66 4.61 -10.17
N HIS A 35 -12.32 3.64 -10.82
CA HIS A 35 -13.28 3.84 -11.90
C HIS A 35 -14.74 3.72 -11.42
N LEU A 36 -14.97 3.24 -10.19
CA LEU A 36 -16.30 3.10 -9.63
C LEU A 36 -16.94 4.48 -9.40
N ASP A 37 -18.26 4.52 -9.29
CA ASP A 37 -18.96 5.72 -8.84
C ASP A 37 -18.49 6.17 -7.45
N ASP A 38 -18.77 7.43 -7.12
CA ASP A 38 -18.27 8.07 -5.91
C ASP A 38 -18.70 7.35 -4.63
N GLU A 39 -19.95 6.88 -4.56
CA GLU A 39 -20.47 6.15 -3.40
C GLU A 39 -19.74 4.83 -3.17
N LYS A 40 -19.55 4.01 -4.23
CA LYS A 40 -18.85 2.73 -4.11
C LYS A 40 -17.37 2.90 -3.85
N PHE A 41 -16.73 3.90 -4.47
CA PHE A 41 -15.32 4.18 -4.22
C PHE A 41 -15.11 4.65 -2.77
N LEU A 42 -15.99 5.52 -2.26
CA LEU A 42 -15.94 5.98 -0.88
C LEU A 42 -16.17 4.85 0.12
N ALA A 43 -17.17 3.98 -0.13
CA ALA A 43 -17.42 2.81 0.70
C ALA A 43 -16.19 1.90 0.78
N HIS A 44 -15.46 1.73 -0.33
CA HIS A 44 -14.21 0.97 -0.34
C HIS A 44 -13.11 1.61 0.51
N ILE A 45 -12.96 2.94 0.49
CA ILE A 45 -11.96 3.64 1.32
C ILE A 45 -12.34 3.53 2.81
N ILE A 46 -13.62 3.71 3.14
CA ILE A 46 -14.11 3.59 4.52
C ILE A 46 -13.89 2.17 5.06
N GLU A 47 -14.06 1.15 4.23
CA GLU A 47 -13.81 -0.26 4.60
C GLU A 47 -12.36 -0.53 5.00
N LEU A 48 -11.38 0.21 4.46
CA LEU A 48 -9.98 0.09 4.88
C LEU A 48 -9.77 0.54 6.34
N GLY A 49 -10.65 1.40 6.85
CA GLY A 49 -10.59 1.94 8.21
C GLY A 49 -9.63 3.12 8.34
N GLY A 50 -9.42 3.55 9.60
CA GLY A 50 -8.45 4.60 9.96
C GLY A 50 -8.90 6.04 9.70
N MET A 51 -10.14 6.24 9.24
CA MET A 51 -10.79 7.55 9.23
C MET A 51 -11.68 7.69 10.48
N PRO A 52 -11.61 8.82 11.20
CA PRO A 52 -12.54 9.12 12.30
C PRO A 52 -14.00 9.08 11.85
N GLN A 53 -14.90 8.62 12.72
CA GLN A 53 -16.32 8.48 12.38
C GLN A 53 -16.94 9.83 12.01
N GLU A 54 -16.55 10.91 12.70
CA GLU A 54 -17.01 12.27 12.46
C GLU A 54 -16.66 12.76 11.04
N LEU A 55 -15.52 12.28 10.50
CA LEU A 55 -15.10 12.58 9.13
C LEU A 55 -15.94 11.79 8.13
N VAL A 56 -16.17 10.50 8.40
CA VAL A 56 -16.98 9.62 7.54
C VAL A 56 -18.43 10.11 7.43
N GLU A 57 -18.98 10.65 8.52
CA GLU A 57 -20.35 11.20 8.56
C GLU A 57 -20.47 12.56 7.85
N ASN A 58 -19.37 13.29 7.67
CA ASN A 58 -19.35 14.58 6.99
C ASN A 58 -19.18 14.42 5.46
N LYS A 59 -20.30 14.32 4.76
CA LYS A 59 -20.34 14.18 3.29
C LYS A 59 -19.63 15.30 2.53
N GLU A 60 -19.71 16.53 3.00
CA GLU A 60 -19.09 17.68 2.33
C GLU A 60 -17.55 17.56 2.36
N VAL A 61 -17.01 17.24 3.53
CA VAL A 61 -15.57 17.03 3.70
C VAL A 61 -15.10 15.80 2.92
N MET A 62 -15.83 14.69 2.96
CA MET A 62 -15.48 13.50 2.19
C MET A 62 -15.49 13.77 0.68
N SER A 63 -16.46 14.54 0.19
CA SER A 63 -16.53 14.92 -1.22
C SER A 63 -15.35 15.81 -1.64
N PHE A 64 -14.87 16.67 -0.75
CA PHE A 64 -13.70 17.50 -0.99
C PHE A 64 -12.41 16.66 -1.19
N PHE A 65 -12.22 15.59 -0.41
CA PHE A 65 -11.04 14.72 -0.53
C PHE A 65 -11.13 13.67 -1.63
N LEU A 66 -12.34 13.40 -2.13
CA LEU A 66 -12.59 12.35 -3.10
C LEU A 66 -11.71 12.41 -4.36
N PRO A 67 -11.47 13.58 -4.99
CA PRO A 67 -10.58 13.69 -6.15
C PRO A 67 -9.13 13.29 -5.83
N SER A 68 -8.64 13.61 -4.63
CA SER A 68 -7.28 13.26 -4.19
C SER A 68 -7.17 11.75 -3.97
N PHE A 69 -8.10 11.14 -3.23
CA PHE A 69 -8.09 9.68 -3.07
C PHE A 69 -8.16 8.96 -4.41
N ARG A 70 -9.01 9.44 -5.33
CA ARG A 70 -9.14 8.83 -6.65
C ARG A 70 -7.85 8.96 -7.47
N SER A 71 -7.14 10.07 -7.35
CA SER A 71 -5.84 10.28 -7.99
C SER A 71 -4.78 9.31 -7.44
N ASP A 72 -4.72 9.14 -6.12
CA ASP A 72 -3.79 8.21 -5.48
C ASP A 72 -4.06 6.76 -5.91
N TYR A 73 -5.32 6.34 -5.92
CA TYR A 73 -5.69 5.01 -6.40
C TYR A 73 -5.38 4.81 -7.89
N ARG A 74 -5.60 5.82 -8.74
CA ARG A 74 -5.21 5.74 -10.17
C ARG A 74 -3.70 5.55 -10.32
N ALA A 75 -2.89 6.26 -9.53
CA ALA A 75 -1.44 6.07 -9.53
C ALA A 75 -1.06 4.64 -9.09
N LEU A 76 -1.69 4.13 -8.03
CA LEU A 76 -1.46 2.76 -7.53
C LEU A 76 -1.93 1.67 -8.51
N GLU A 77 -3.05 1.87 -9.21
CA GLU A 77 -3.65 0.90 -10.13
C GLU A 77 -2.98 0.85 -11.51
N SER A 78 -2.47 1.99 -11.96
CA SER A 78 -1.70 2.12 -13.21
C SER A 78 -0.24 1.71 -13.04
N PHE A 79 0.24 1.60 -11.80
CA PHE A 79 1.60 1.17 -11.52
C PHE A 79 1.89 -0.20 -12.14
N ARG A 80 2.97 -0.26 -12.93
CA ARG A 80 3.54 -1.48 -13.49
C ARG A 80 5.04 -1.45 -13.23
N PRO A 81 5.64 -2.51 -12.63
CA PRO A 81 7.08 -2.56 -12.48
C PRO A 81 7.73 -2.63 -13.86
N SER A 82 8.66 -1.70 -14.15
CA SER A 82 9.37 -1.61 -15.44
C SER A 82 10.51 -2.62 -15.58
N ASP A 83 10.94 -3.21 -14.47
CA ASP A 83 12.09 -4.07 -14.34
C ASP A 83 11.94 -4.91 -13.07
N SER A 84 12.77 -5.95 -12.95
CA SER A 84 12.81 -6.87 -11.81
C SER A 84 13.98 -6.60 -10.87
N HIS A 85 14.45 -5.34 -10.76
CA HIS A 85 15.58 -5.02 -9.87
C HIS A 85 15.22 -5.36 -8.43
N MET A 86 15.99 -6.24 -7.80
CA MET A 86 15.75 -6.62 -6.42
C MET A 86 16.41 -5.59 -5.49
N ILE A 87 15.66 -5.08 -4.51
CA ILE A 87 16.20 -4.17 -3.49
C ILE A 87 17.24 -4.94 -2.66
N GLN A 88 18.45 -4.38 -2.55
CA GLN A 88 19.56 -4.94 -1.78
C GLN A 88 19.57 -4.41 -0.34
N SER A 89 19.03 -3.22 -0.12
CA SER A 89 18.88 -2.60 1.19
C SER A 89 17.98 -3.45 2.10
N PRO A 90 18.20 -3.49 3.42
CA PRO A 90 17.35 -4.24 4.35
C PRO A 90 15.87 -3.83 4.21
N VAL A 91 15.01 -4.79 3.91
CA VAL A 91 13.56 -4.54 3.70
C VAL A 91 12.75 -5.13 4.84
N HIS A 92 11.87 -4.30 5.41
CA HIS A 92 10.93 -4.69 6.44
C HIS A 92 9.49 -4.56 5.90
N ILE A 93 8.75 -5.66 5.91
CA ILE A 93 7.37 -5.73 5.45
C ILE A 93 6.44 -5.81 6.67
N PHE A 94 5.52 -4.88 6.81
CA PHE A 94 4.58 -4.79 7.92
C PHE A 94 3.15 -5.05 7.43
N ASN A 95 2.45 -6.01 8.04
CA ASN A 95 1.07 -6.36 7.68
C ASN A 95 0.21 -6.65 8.91
N GLY A 96 -1.08 -6.31 8.83
CA GLY A 96 -2.09 -6.75 9.79
C GLY A 96 -2.66 -8.12 9.42
N ARG A 97 -2.83 -9.01 10.39
CA ARG A 97 -3.41 -10.36 10.19
C ARG A 97 -4.85 -10.34 9.71
N LYS A 98 -5.60 -9.27 9.97
CA LYS A 98 -6.97 -9.09 9.45
C LYS A 98 -6.99 -8.43 8.07
N ASP A 99 -5.88 -7.88 7.58
CA ASP A 99 -5.74 -7.43 6.19
C ASP A 99 -5.49 -8.62 5.27
N LYS A 100 -6.57 -9.32 4.94
CA LYS A 100 -6.53 -10.56 4.15
C LYS A 100 -5.88 -10.39 2.78
N LYS A 101 -5.90 -9.19 2.19
CA LYS A 101 -5.31 -8.96 0.86
C LYS A 101 -3.79 -8.89 0.97
N CYS A 102 -3.27 -8.08 1.88
CA CYS A 102 -1.83 -7.88 1.99
C CYS A 102 -1.12 -9.09 2.60
N ILE A 103 -1.71 -9.73 3.63
CA ILE A 103 -1.05 -10.87 4.28
C ILE A 103 -0.96 -12.09 3.36
N LYS A 104 -2.02 -12.36 2.57
CA LYS A 104 -2.06 -13.51 1.66
C LYS A 104 -0.93 -13.48 0.64
N ASP A 105 -0.61 -12.29 0.12
CA ASP A 105 0.39 -12.12 -0.92
C ASP A 105 1.76 -11.66 -0.40
N ALA A 106 1.93 -11.55 0.92
CA ALA A 106 3.11 -10.95 1.55
C ALA A 106 4.42 -11.60 1.10
N ASP A 107 4.46 -12.93 1.04
CA ASP A 107 5.63 -13.70 0.59
C ASP A 107 6.09 -13.33 -0.83
N GLY A 108 5.20 -12.78 -1.67
CA GLY A 108 5.55 -12.29 -2.98
C GLY A 108 6.58 -11.15 -2.96
N TRP A 109 6.79 -10.48 -1.82
CA TRP A 109 7.86 -9.49 -1.64
C TRP A 109 9.27 -10.09 -1.78
N LYS A 110 9.45 -11.40 -1.56
CA LYS A 110 10.74 -12.10 -1.77
C LYS A 110 11.23 -12.06 -3.22
N LYS A 111 10.37 -11.71 -4.19
CA LYS A 111 10.77 -11.49 -5.60
C LYS A 111 11.40 -10.11 -5.83
N TRP A 112 11.26 -9.19 -4.87
CA TRP A 112 11.50 -7.76 -5.05
C TRP A 112 12.47 -7.18 -4.02
N ALA A 113 12.79 -7.94 -2.98
CA ALA A 113 13.71 -7.58 -1.91
C ALA A 113 14.55 -8.80 -1.57
N ASP A 114 15.84 -8.59 -1.31
CA ASP A 114 16.72 -9.63 -0.78
C ASP A 114 16.42 -9.84 0.70
N ASN A 115 16.14 -11.10 1.09
CA ASN A 115 15.88 -11.53 2.46
C ASN A 115 14.99 -10.58 3.32
N PRO A 116 13.77 -10.23 2.88
CA PRO A 116 12.92 -9.31 3.63
C PRO A 116 12.48 -9.90 4.98
N VAL A 117 12.39 -9.04 6.00
CA VAL A 117 11.88 -9.38 7.33
C VAL A 117 10.40 -9.04 7.40
N PHE A 118 9.57 -9.99 7.82
CA PHE A 118 8.12 -9.83 7.93
C PHE A 118 7.71 -9.55 9.38
N HIS A 119 6.85 -8.54 9.55
CA HIS A 119 6.28 -8.09 10.81
C HIS A 119 4.76 -8.18 10.72
N GLU A 120 4.14 -8.93 11.63
CA GLU A 120 2.70 -9.16 11.64
C GLU A 120 2.03 -8.59 12.90
N PHE A 121 0.92 -7.89 12.69
CA PHE A 121 0.13 -7.28 13.75
C PHE A 121 -1.23 -7.96 13.86
N SER A 122 -1.86 -7.95 15.04
CA SER A 122 -3.16 -8.60 15.23
C SER A 122 -4.32 -7.93 14.50
N ASP A 123 -4.16 -6.69 14.05
CA ASP A 123 -5.24 -5.87 13.47
C ASP A 123 -5.34 -5.95 11.93
N GLY A 124 -6.14 -5.08 11.32
CA GLY A 124 -6.41 -4.99 9.88
C GLY A 124 -5.45 -4.08 9.12
N HIS A 125 -5.94 -3.47 8.04
CA HIS A 125 -5.13 -2.64 7.13
C HIS A 125 -4.47 -1.45 7.86
N MET A 126 -5.19 -0.88 8.84
CA MET A 126 -4.75 0.28 9.62
C MET A 126 -4.14 -0.10 10.97
N PHE A 127 -3.39 -1.21 11.03
CA PHE A 127 -2.74 -1.70 12.25
C PHE A 127 -1.78 -0.72 12.94
N ILE A 128 -1.39 0.37 12.26
CA ILE A 128 -0.54 1.42 12.81
C ILE A 128 -1.29 2.33 13.81
N LEU A 129 -2.62 2.29 13.79
CA LEU A 129 -3.49 3.06 14.70
C LEU A 129 -3.91 2.23 15.92
N SER A 130 -3.51 0.96 15.97
CA SER A 130 -3.85 -0.01 17.02
C SER A 130 -3.01 0.17 18.28
#